data_AF-A0AAD9N8Z0-F1
#
_entry.id   AF-A0AAD9N8Z0-F1
#
_cell.length_a   1.000
_cell.length_b   1.000
_cell.length_c   1.000
_cell.angle_alpha   90.00
_cell.angle_beta   90.00
_cell.angle_gamma   90.00
#
_symmetry.space_group_name_H-M   'P 1'
#
loop_
_entity.id
_entity.type
_entity.pdbx_description
1 polymer ?
#
loop_
_entity_poly.entity_id
_entity_poly.type
_entity_poly.pdbx_seq_one_letter_code
_entity_poly.pdbx_strand_id
1 'polypeptide(L)'
;MRTIDFNNGIGKMVIRRLKKLKDVEPALKVINSYAFEQALMYLKDDHHDALFWRENNMKDILKTILLFMENALRKGNLPAYFDKHNNAIGGLTTEQKIQLANRFNRLAANPDIVLKKTD
;
A
#
# COMPACT_ATOMS: atom_id res chain seq x y z
N MET A 1 17.39 -16.63 18.42
CA MET A 1 16.11 -15.91 18.45
C MET A 1 16.34 -14.49 17.96
N ARG A 2 16.15 -14.22 16.65
CA ARG A 2 16.30 -12.88 16.04
C ARG A 2 14.89 -12.30 15.89
N THR A 3 14.37 -11.77 16.97
CA THR A 3 12.97 -11.38 17.11
C THR A 3 12.81 -9.87 16.91
N ILE A 4 11.88 -9.50 16.03
CA ILE A 4 11.20 -8.20 15.94
C ILE A 4 11.90 -7.09 15.13
N ASP A 5 13.21 -6.83 15.27
CA ASP A 5 13.80 -5.66 14.59
C ASP A 5 14.06 -5.83 13.08
N PHE A 6 14.32 -7.06 12.62
CA PHE A 6 14.45 -7.35 11.17
C PHE A 6 13.12 -7.17 10.42
N ASN A 7 11.99 -7.44 11.07
CA ASN A 7 10.65 -7.35 10.47
C ASN A 7 10.19 -5.89 10.31
N ASN A 8 10.68 -4.97 11.16
CA ASN A 8 10.40 -3.54 11.03
C ASN A 8 11.16 -2.91 9.84
N GLY A 9 12.31 -3.46 9.45
CA GLY A 9 13.12 -2.96 8.34
C GLY A 9 12.35 -2.98 7.02
N ILE A 10 11.82 -4.13 6.64
CA ILE A 10 11.12 -4.30 5.36
C ILE A 10 9.83 -3.49 5.31
N GLY A 11 9.01 -3.50 6.37
CA GLY A 11 7.81 -2.65 6.43
C GLY A 11 8.14 -1.16 6.24
N LYS A 12 9.22 -0.66 6.86
CA LYS A 12 9.69 0.72 6.67
C LYS A 12 10.17 0.97 5.24
N MET A 13 10.85 0.01 4.60
CA MET A 13 11.28 0.12 3.20
C MET A 13 10.09 0.18 2.25
N VAL A 14 9.07 -0.67 2.48
CA VAL A 14 7.83 -0.71 1.71
C VAL A 14 7.11 0.65 1.76
N ILE A 15 6.93 1.22 2.97
CA ILE A 15 6.31 2.56 3.10
C ILE A 15 7.13 3.64 2.40
N ARG A 16 8.46 3.62 2.53
CA ARG A 16 9.32 4.59 1.82
C ARG A 16 9.13 4.50 0.32
N ARG A 17 9.08 3.29 -0.24
CA ARG A 17 8.82 3.07 -1.67
C ARG A 17 7.43 3.55 -2.07
N LEU A 18 6.38 3.27 -1.30
CA LEU A 18 5.02 3.73 -1.60
C LEU A 18 4.89 5.26 -1.52
N LYS A 19 5.54 5.91 -0.55
CA LYS A 19 5.60 7.37 -0.46
C LYS A 19 6.35 7.97 -1.65
N LYS A 20 7.53 7.45 -2.01
CA LYS A 20 8.27 7.89 -3.20
C LYS A 20 7.47 7.66 -4.49
N LEU A 21 6.75 6.54 -4.60
CA LEU A 21 5.85 6.26 -5.71
C LEU A 21 4.77 7.35 -5.82
N LYS A 22 4.14 7.74 -4.71
CA LYS A 22 3.18 8.85 -4.67
C LYS A 22 3.79 10.18 -5.12
N ASP A 23 5.04 10.44 -4.76
CA ASP A 23 5.70 11.70 -5.13
C ASP A 23 5.98 11.79 -6.63
N VAL A 24 6.35 10.67 -7.27
CA VAL A 24 6.66 10.57 -8.70
C VAL A 24 5.45 10.26 -9.58
N GLU A 25 4.31 9.88 -9.01
CA GLU A 25 3.06 9.59 -9.71
C GLU A 25 2.01 10.67 -9.42
N PRO A 26 1.80 11.65 -10.32
CA PRO A 26 0.85 12.74 -10.10
C PRO A 26 -0.56 12.26 -9.72
N ALA A 27 -1.02 11.17 -10.34
CA ALA A 27 -2.32 10.59 -10.07
C ALA A 27 -2.50 10.16 -8.61
N LEU A 28 -1.42 9.76 -7.93
CA LEU A 28 -1.48 9.27 -6.54
C LEU A 28 -1.44 10.40 -5.51
N LYS A 29 -1.17 11.66 -5.90
CA LYS A 29 -1.01 12.79 -4.97
C LYS A 29 -2.28 13.10 -4.17
N VAL A 30 -3.45 12.75 -4.71
CA VAL A 30 -4.74 12.93 -4.03
C VAL A 30 -4.95 11.97 -2.86
N ILE A 31 -4.16 10.90 -2.76
CA ILE A 31 -4.21 9.96 -1.64
C ILE A 31 -3.32 10.47 -0.51
N ASN A 32 -3.85 10.48 0.70
CA ASN A 32 -3.06 10.75 1.89
C ASN A 32 -2.02 9.63 2.10
N SER A 33 -0.76 10.00 2.34
CA SER A 33 0.32 9.04 2.67
C SER A 33 -0.04 8.09 3.82
N TYR A 34 -0.91 8.52 4.74
CA TYR A 34 -1.43 7.70 5.84
C TYR A 34 -2.22 6.48 5.34
N ALA A 35 -2.87 6.55 4.19
CA ALA A 35 -3.61 5.41 3.60
C ALA A 35 -2.69 4.22 3.30
N PHE A 36 -1.44 4.47 2.89
CA PHE A 36 -0.45 3.41 2.69
C PHE A 36 0.00 2.77 4.00
N GLU A 37 0.06 3.57 5.07
CA GLU A 37 0.38 3.06 6.41
C GLU A 37 -0.77 2.18 6.93
N GLN A 38 -2.03 2.58 6.71
CA GLN A 38 -3.18 1.75 7.05
C GLN A 38 -3.17 0.42 6.30
N ALA A 39 -2.95 0.46 4.98
CA ALA A 39 -2.85 -0.75 4.16
C ALA A 39 -1.72 -1.69 4.63
N LEU A 40 -0.57 -1.14 5.02
CA LEU A 40 0.51 -1.95 5.58
C LEU A 40 0.12 -2.57 6.94
N MET A 41 -0.60 -1.85 7.80
CA MET A 41 -1.04 -2.38 9.09
C MET A 41 -2.01 -3.55 8.90
N TYR A 42 -3.00 -3.42 8.01
CA TYR A 42 -3.88 -4.55 7.66
C TYR A 42 -3.10 -5.74 7.10
N LEU A 43 -2.11 -5.49 6.23
CA LEU A 43 -1.31 -6.56 5.67
C LEU A 43 -0.47 -7.29 6.73
N LYS A 44 0.02 -6.58 7.77
CA LYS A 44 0.76 -7.18 8.89
C LYS A 44 -0.11 -8.07 9.75
N ASP A 45 -1.39 -7.72 9.89
CA ASP A 45 -2.36 -8.55 10.60
C ASP A 45 -2.75 -9.78 9.77
N ASP A 46 -2.89 -9.64 8.46
CA ASP A 46 -3.25 -10.78 7.60
C ASP A 46 -2.05 -11.73 7.36
N HIS A 47 -0.81 -11.23 7.44
CA HIS A 47 0.41 -12.00 7.18
C HIS A 47 1.37 -11.96 8.37
N HIS A 48 1.18 -12.87 9.32
CA HIS A 48 2.07 -13.03 10.48
C HIS A 48 3.36 -13.80 10.18
N ASP A 49 3.48 -14.43 9.01
CA ASP A 49 4.65 -15.22 8.64
C ASP A 49 5.89 -14.34 8.44
N ALA A 50 6.92 -14.56 9.26
CA ALA A 50 8.19 -13.84 9.16
C ALA A 50 8.91 -14.10 7.82
N LEU A 51 8.64 -15.22 7.14
CA LEU A 51 9.19 -15.50 5.81
C LEU A 51 8.62 -14.53 4.77
N PHE A 52 7.36 -14.12 4.90
CA PHE A 52 6.73 -13.16 3.99
C PHE A 52 7.43 -11.80 4.04
N TRP A 53 7.81 -11.34 5.23
CA TRP A 53 8.43 -10.03 5.47
C TRP A 53 9.94 -9.97 5.17
N ARG A 54 10.42 -10.73 4.19
CA ARG A 54 11.81 -10.72 3.73
C ARG A 54 11.97 -9.85 2.47
N GLU A 55 13.17 -9.32 2.27
CA GLU A 55 13.46 -8.41 1.14
C GLU A 55 13.22 -9.05 -0.23
N ASN A 56 13.51 -10.35 -0.38
CA ASN A 56 13.26 -11.09 -1.61
C ASN A 56 11.77 -11.14 -2.00
N ASN A 57 10.86 -10.91 -1.04
CA ASN A 57 9.43 -10.84 -1.28
C ASN A 57 8.91 -9.41 -1.47
N MET A 58 9.79 -8.39 -1.57
CA MET A 58 9.40 -6.99 -1.72
C MET A 58 8.38 -6.77 -2.85
N LYS A 59 8.55 -7.46 -3.98
CA LYS A 59 7.62 -7.38 -5.12
C LYS A 59 6.22 -7.85 -4.74
N ASP A 60 6.13 -8.98 -4.04
CA ASP A 60 4.87 -9.57 -3.61
C ASP A 60 4.20 -8.72 -2.54
N ILE A 61 4.97 -8.21 -1.57
CA ILE A 61 4.46 -7.29 -0.54
C ILE A 61 3.87 -6.04 -1.19
N LEU A 62 4.60 -5.41 -2.11
CA LEU A 62 4.11 -4.23 -2.84
C LEU A 62 2.85 -4.57 -3.63
N LYS A 63 2.85 -5.68 -4.38
CA LYS A 63 1.69 -6.13 -5.14
C LYS A 63 0.46 -6.29 -4.25
N THR A 64 0.59 -6.95 -3.09
CA THR A 64 -0.53 -7.15 -2.18
C THR A 64 -1.08 -5.84 -1.64
N ILE A 65 -0.21 -4.88 -1.26
CA ILE A 65 -0.66 -3.55 -0.82
C ILE A 65 -1.39 -2.81 -1.95
N LEU A 66 -0.87 -2.84 -3.18
CA LEU A 66 -1.48 -2.16 -4.32
C LEU A 66 -2.85 -2.76 -4.64
N LEU A 67 -3.00 -4.09 -4.58
CA LEU A 67 -4.29 -4.77 -4.75
C LEU A 67 -5.26 -4.46 -3.61
N PHE A 68 -4.78 -4.37 -2.37
CA PHE A 68 -5.60 -3.96 -1.24
C PHE A 68 -6.16 -2.54 -1.44
N MET A 69 -5.31 -1.59 -1.84
CA MET A 69 -5.70 -0.23 -2.15
C MET A 69 -6.71 -0.17 -3.30
N GLU A 70 -6.49 -0.96 -4.35
CA GLU A 70 -7.40 -1.08 -5.49
C GLU A 70 -8.79 -1.54 -5.06
N ASN A 71 -8.86 -2.62 -4.27
CA ASN A 71 -10.12 -3.18 -3.78
C ASN A 71 -10.85 -2.18 -2.86
N ALA A 72 -10.12 -1.52 -1.97
CA ALA A 72 -10.67 -0.49 -1.08
C ALA A 72 -11.31 0.66 -1.88
N LEU A 73 -10.64 1.11 -2.95
CA LEU A 73 -11.16 2.15 -3.83
C LEU A 73 -12.41 1.71 -4.61
N ARG A 74 -12.42 0.47 -5.12
CA ARG A 74 -13.61 -0.10 -5.79
C ARG A 74 -14.81 -0.22 -4.86
N LYS A 75 -14.57 -0.59 -3.60
CA LYS A 75 -15.60 -0.63 -2.54
C LYS A 75 -15.97 0.74 -2.01
N GLY A 76 -15.21 1.77 -2.37
CA GLY A 76 -15.38 3.13 -1.85
C GLY A 76 -15.05 3.27 -0.36
N ASN A 77 -14.41 2.28 0.26
CA ASN A 77 -14.12 2.24 1.68
C ASN A 77 -12.71 1.72 1.98
N LEU A 78 -11.92 2.55 2.65
CA LEU A 78 -10.67 2.18 3.31
C LEU A 78 -10.82 2.54 4.79
N PRO A 79 -11.24 1.60 5.66
CA PRO A 79 -11.34 1.90 7.08
C PRO A 79 -9.98 2.26 7.64
N ALA A 80 -9.92 3.25 8.53
CA ALA A 80 -8.72 3.50 9.32
C ALA A 80 -8.55 2.35 10.32
N TYR A 81 -7.32 1.92 10.49
CA TYR A 81 -6.90 0.76 11.26
C TYR A 81 -7.27 0.88 12.75
N PHE A 82 -7.01 2.04 13.37
CA PHE A 82 -7.33 2.29 14.78
C PHE A 82 -8.75 2.79 15.02
N ASP A 83 -9.42 3.33 14.00
CA ASP A 83 -10.80 3.80 14.09
C ASP A 83 -11.57 3.44 12.82
N LYS A 84 -12.29 2.32 12.88
CA LYS A 84 -13.01 1.76 11.73
C LYS A 84 -14.19 2.62 11.27
N HIS A 85 -14.61 3.62 12.06
CA HIS A 85 -15.64 4.57 11.65
C HIS A 85 -15.13 5.62 10.67
N ASN A 86 -13.81 5.82 10.61
CA ASN A 86 -13.17 6.74 9.69
C ASN A 86 -12.80 6.05 8.38
N ASN A 87 -13.23 6.63 7.25
CA ASN A 87 -12.87 6.16 5.91
C ASN A 87 -11.74 7.05 5.34
N ALA A 88 -10.53 6.49 5.23
CA ALA A 88 -9.33 7.21 4.78
C ALA A 88 -9.41 7.69 3.31
N ILE A 89 -10.38 7.19 2.53
CA ILE A 89 -10.65 7.63 1.14
C ILE A 89 -12.04 8.27 0.99
N GLY A 90 -12.69 8.63 2.10
CA GLY A 90 -14.06 9.17 2.11
C GLY A 90 -14.20 10.47 1.31
N GLY A 91 -13.17 11.33 1.35
CA GLY A 91 -13.16 12.62 0.64
C GLY A 91 -12.90 12.55 -0.87
N LEU A 92 -12.63 11.37 -1.43
CA LEU A 92 -12.40 11.21 -2.87
C LEU A 92 -13.73 11.08 -3.62
N THR A 93 -13.82 11.73 -4.78
CA THR A 93 -14.97 11.57 -5.68
C THR A 93 -15.03 10.15 -6.26
N THR A 94 -16.20 9.74 -6.74
CA THR A 94 -16.37 8.45 -7.41
C THR A 94 -15.43 8.28 -8.60
N GLU A 95 -15.25 9.34 -9.40
CA GLU A 95 -14.35 9.32 -10.55
C GLU A 95 -12.88 9.17 -10.11
N GLN A 96 -12.43 9.92 -9.10
CA GLN A 96 -11.09 9.78 -8.54
C GLN A 96 -10.85 8.35 -8.04
N LYS A 97 -11.83 7.76 -7.35
CA LYS A 97 -11.74 6.37 -6.86
C LYS A 97 -11.56 5.37 -8.01
N ILE A 98 -12.32 5.50 -9.09
CA ILE A 98 -12.22 4.63 -10.27
C ILE A 98 -10.86 4.79 -10.95
N GLN A 99 -10.41 6.02 -11.20
CA GLN A 99 -9.13 6.30 -11.84
C GLN A 99 -7.96 5.75 -11.03
N LEU A 100 -7.98 5.95 -9.70
CA LEU A 100 -6.98 5.43 -8.78
C LEU A 100 -7.01 3.89 -8.72
N ALA A 101 -8.19 3.28 -8.65
CA ALA A 101 -8.31 1.82 -8.62
C ALA A 101 -7.67 1.22 -9.88
N ASN A 102 -7.98 1.76 -11.06
CA ASN A 102 -7.36 1.33 -12.31
C ASN A 102 -5.84 1.57 -12.32
N ARG A 103 -5.36 2.66 -11.72
CA ARG A 103 -3.92 2.92 -11.60
C ARG A 103 -3.23 1.90 -10.71
N PHE A 104 -3.79 1.61 -9.54
CA PHE A 104 -3.26 0.60 -8.62
C PHE A 104 -3.27 -0.79 -9.24
N ASN A 105 -4.33 -1.16 -9.96
CA ASN A 105 -4.40 -2.43 -10.69
C ASN A 105 -3.22 -2.59 -11.67
N ARG A 106 -2.94 -1.55 -12.47
CA ARG A 106 -1.81 -1.56 -13.43
C ARG A 106 -0.45 -1.65 -12.74
N LEU A 107 -0.28 -0.96 -11.61
CA LEU A 107 0.95 -1.00 -10.82
C LEU A 107 1.14 -2.39 -10.16
N ALA A 108 0.05 -3.00 -9.69
CA ALA A 108 0.05 -4.35 -9.12
C ALA A 108 0.34 -5.43 -10.17
N ALA A 109 -0.07 -5.22 -11.42
CA ALA A 109 0.29 -6.11 -12.53
C ALA A 109 1.79 -6.08 -12.86
N ASN A 110 2.48 -4.98 -12.55
CA ASN A 110 3.91 -4.77 -12.83
C ASN A 110 4.63 -4.10 -11.65
N PRO A 111 4.81 -4.79 -10.51
CA PRO A 111 5.42 -4.21 -9.31
C PRO A 111 6.88 -3.79 -9.52
N ASP A 112 7.55 -4.33 -10.55
CA ASP A 112 8.88 -3.89 -10.97
C ASP A 112 8.94 -2.42 -11.37
N ILE A 113 7.84 -1.86 -11.89
CA ILE A 113 7.77 -0.42 -12.19
C ILE A 113 7.86 0.39 -10.90
N VAL A 114 7.26 -0.09 -9.81
CA VAL A 114 7.35 0.58 -8.51
C VAL A 114 8.79 0.56 -8.02
N LEU A 115 9.48 -0.57 -8.12
CA LEU A 115 10.88 -0.66 -7.75
C LEU A 115 11.75 0.32 -8.55
N LYS A 116 11.67 0.28 -9.89
CA LYS A 116 12.45 1.16 -10.78
C LYS A 116 12.20 2.65 -10.54
N LYS A 117 10.97 3.04 -10.23
CA LYS A 117 10.60 4.44 -9.95
C LYS A 117 11.01 4.91 -8.56
N THR A 118 11.33 3.98 -7.67
CA THR A 118 11.58 4.24 -6.25
C THR A 118 13.02 3.94 -5.82
N ASP A 119 13.84 3.39 -6.71
CA ASP A 119 15.30 3.32 -6.56
C ASP A 119 15.93 4.72 -6.67
#